data_AF-A0A7C3NKG1-F1
#
_entry.id   AF-A0A7C3NKG1-F1
#
_cell.length_a   1.000
_cell.length_b   1.000
_cell.length_c   1.000
_cell.angle_alpha   90.00
_cell.angle_beta   90.00
_cell.angle_gamma   90.00
#
_symmetry.space_group_name_H-M   'P 1'
#
loop_
_entity.id
_entity.type
_entity.pdbx_description
1 polymer ?
#
loop_
_entity_poly.entity_id
_entity_poly.type
_entity_poly.pdbx_seq_one_letter_code
_entity_poly.pdbx_strand_id
1 'polypeptide(L)'
;MCGIAGYLTFNHIPIEKHDLTTMICRLSHRGPDGEGMEVRDNVGIGHRRLSIIDLATGQQPMFNEDRQVAVTYNGEIYNFQELVKQLELRGHVFQTRSDTEVIVHAWEEWGQACVERFRGMFAFAIVDWRQRVIFLARDQLGIKPLYYLHHSDRFAFASELQALRCLPNLQLRLDLQAIDQYLRLRYIPAPRTAFQQICKLPPAHRMMVTFDGQMFGPEEYWRLEFRPDHNRSEADWLEALDAVLRDSVRAHLVSDVPFGAFLSGGVTQAPLWPIWPKF
;
A
#
# COMPACT_ATOMS: atom_id res chain seq x y z
N MET A 1 -11.17 -4.89 0.09
CA MET A 1 -9.82 -4.27 0.24
C MET A 1 -9.68 -3.29 -0.90
N CYS A 2 -9.17 -2.08 -0.74
CA CYS A 2 -9.06 -1.15 -1.86
C CYS A 2 -8.17 -1.66 -3.02
N GLY A 3 -8.30 -1.02 -4.18
CA GLY A 3 -7.43 -1.20 -5.34
C GLY A 3 -6.79 0.12 -5.74
N ILE A 4 -5.48 0.12 -5.94
CA ILE A 4 -4.73 1.29 -6.40
C ILE A 4 -4.17 1.03 -7.80
N ALA A 5 -4.12 2.07 -8.62
CA ALA A 5 -3.53 2.02 -9.95
C ALA A 5 -3.01 3.41 -10.36
N GLY A 6 -2.03 3.44 -11.24
CA GLY A 6 -1.56 4.68 -11.84
C GLY A 6 -0.49 4.40 -12.87
N TYR A 7 -0.27 5.37 -13.75
CA TYR A 7 0.82 5.29 -14.71
C TYR A 7 1.28 6.66 -15.16
N LEU A 8 2.50 6.68 -15.67
CA LEU A 8 3.27 7.82 -16.10
C LEU A 8 3.82 7.51 -17.48
N THR A 9 3.65 8.41 -18.43
CA THR A 9 4.31 8.38 -19.74
C THR A 9 5.52 9.30 -19.72
N PHE A 10 6.59 8.90 -20.40
CA PHE A 10 7.83 9.66 -20.46
C PHE A 10 7.80 10.70 -21.58
N ASN A 11 8.84 11.53 -21.65
CA ASN A 11 9.01 12.57 -22.69
C ASN A 11 7.82 13.54 -22.81
N HIS A 12 7.13 13.82 -21.69
CA HIS A 12 5.98 14.73 -21.64
C HIS A 12 4.79 14.32 -22.52
N ILE A 13 4.76 13.07 -22.98
CA ILE A 13 3.60 12.54 -23.71
C ILE A 13 2.42 12.51 -22.72
N PRO A 14 1.27 13.12 -23.01
CA PRO A 14 0.13 13.04 -22.10
C PRO A 14 -0.38 11.61 -21.94
N ILE A 15 -0.94 11.29 -20.78
CA ILE A 15 -1.58 9.99 -20.57
C ILE A 15 -3.00 9.98 -21.14
N GLU A 16 -3.39 8.85 -21.70
CA GLU A 16 -4.77 8.59 -22.11
C GLU A 16 -5.66 8.25 -20.91
N LYS A 17 -6.59 9.16 -20.54
CA LYS A 17 -7.54 8.92 -19.44
C LYS A 17 -8.30 7.60 -19.58
N HIS A 18 -8.55 7.15 -20.80
CA HIS A 18 -9.20 5.86 -21.09
C HIS A 18 -8.41 4.67 -20.54
N ASP A 19 -7.08 4.67 -20.68
CA ASP A 19 -6.23 3.60 -20.18
C ASP A 19 -6.31 3.54 -18.65
N LEU A 20 -6.16 4.67 -17.96
CA LEU A 20 -6.27 4.74 -16.49
C LEU A 20 -7.65 4.24 -16.02
N THR A 21 -8.72 4.67 -16.70
CA THR A 21 -10.09 4.23 -16.41
C THR A 21 -10.18 2.71 -16.51
N THR A 22 -9.60 2.12 -17.56
CA THR A 22 -9.57 0.66 -17.76
C THR A 22 -8.80 -0.04 -16.64
N MET A 23 -7.65 0.48 -16.21
CA MET A 23 -6.90 -0.07 -15.07
C MET A 23 -7.75 -0.08 -13.80
N ILE A 24 -8.42 1.04 -13.50
CA ILE A 24 -9.29 1.20 -12.33
C ILE A 24 -10.49 0.25 -12.40
N CYS A 25 -11.13 0.10 -13.56
CA CYS A 25 -12.23 -0.83 -13.77
C CYS A 25 -11.85 -2.29 -13.52
N ARG A 26 -10.61 -2.70 -13.84
CA ARG A 26 -10.10 -4.05 -13.54
C ARG A 26 -9.92 -4.32 -12.04
N LEU A 27 -10.04 -3.30 -11.20
CA LEU A 27 -9.91 -3.40 -9.74
C LEU A 27 -11.26 -3.22 -9.01
N SER A 28 -12.39 -3.16 -9.72
CA SER A 28 -13.71 -2.90 -9.12
C SER A 28 -14.13 -3.92 -8.06
N HIS A 29 -13.75 -5.19 -8.21
CA HIS A 29 -14.02 -6.25 -7.22
C HIS A 29 -13.32 -6.04 -5.88
N ARG A 30 -12.25 -5.23 -5.85
CA ARG A 30 -11.51 -4.90 -4.64
C ARG A 30 -12.28 -3.85 -3.82
N GLY A 31 -12.68 -2.78 -4.49
CA GLY A 31 -13.34 -1.62 -3.90
C GLY A 31 -14.64 -1.27 -4.62
N PRO A 32 -15.77 -1.87 -4.22
CA PRO A 32 -17.07 -1.66 -4.86
C PRO A 32 -17.78 -0.37 -4.43
N ASP A 33 -17.36 0.27 -3.34
CA ASP A 33 -18.11 1.36 -2.70
C ASP A 33 -17.81 2.73 -3.33
N GLY A 34 -16.66 2.88 -4.00
CA GLY A 34 -16.26 4.16 -4.56
C GLY A 34 -15.12 4.05 -5.57
N GLU A 35 -14.98 5.08 -6.37
CA GLU A 35 -13.90 5.25 -7.33
C GLU A 35 -13.43 6.70 -7.35
N GLY A 36 -12.17 6.89 -7.74
CA GLY A 36 -11.63 8.20 -7.99
C GLY A 36 -10.39 8.09 -8.88
N MET A 37 -10.13 9.16 -9.63
CA MET A 37 -8.94 9.28 -10.45
C MET A 37 -8.55 10.73 -10.62
N GLU A 38 -7.27 10.95 -10.83
CA GLU A 38 -6.71 12.23 -11.23
C GLU A 38 -5.79 12.00 -12.41
N VAL A 39 -5.90 12.87 -13.42
CA VAL A 39 -5.04 12.88 -14.60
C VAL A 39 -4.49 14.30 -14.76
N ARG A 40 -3.18 14.44 -14.79
CA ARG A 40 -2.49 15.70 -15.07
C ARG A 40 -1.31 15.44 -15.99
N ASP A 41 -1.32 16.08 -17.16
CA ASP A 41 -0.27 15.95 -18.18
C ASP A 41 0.07 14.47 -18.47
N ASN A 42 1.29 14.08 -18.10
CA ASN A 42 1.84 12.76 -18.35
C ASN A 42 1.70 11.79 -17.17
N VAL A 43 0.91 12.10 -16.14
CA VAL A 43 0.71 11.22 -14.98
C VAL A 43 -0.76 11.05 -14.62
N GLY A 44 -1.12 9.83 -14.23
CA GLY A 44 -2.44 9.48 -13.73
C GLY A 44 -2.38 8.59 -12.50
N ILE A 45 -3.29 8.84 -11.56
CA ILE A 45 -3.42 8.10 -10.30
C ILE A 45 -4.89 7.79 -10.05
N GLY A 46 -5.17 6.59 -9.57
CA GLY A 46 -6.50 6.01 -9.52
C GLY A 46 -6.74 5.14 -8.30
N HIS A 47 -8.00 5.01 -7.93
CA HIS A 47 -8.42 4.29 -6.74
C HIS A 47 -9.78 3.59 -6.90
N ARG A 48 -9.91 2.42 -6.27
CA ARG A 48 -11.15 1.69 -6.00
C ARG A 48 -11.29 1.47 -4.51
N ARG A 49 -12.37 1.98 -3.93
CA ARG A 49 -12.54 2.07 -2.48
C ARG A 49 -13.43 0.97 -1.93
N LEU A 50 -12.96 0.26 -0.91
CA LEU A 50 -13.81 -0.40 0.07
C LEU A 50 -13.77 0.44 1.32
N SER A 51 -14.91 0.96 1.76
CA SER A 51 -15.00 1.98 2.79
C SER A 51 -15.04 1.30 4.17
N ILE A 52 -13.92 1.32 4.90
CA ILE A 52 -13.79 0.70 6.24
C ILE A 52 -13.64 1.76 7.33
N ILE A 53 -12.78 2.75 7.10
CA ILE A 53 -12.53 3.88 8.01
C ILE A 53 -12.91 5.17 7.28
N ASP A 54 -13.57 6.08 8.00
CA ASP A 54 -14.02 7.39 7.55
C ASP A 54 -14.86 7.31 6.26
N LEU A 55 -16.07 6.78 6.38
CA LEU A 55 -16.97 6.56 5.25
C LEU A 55 -17.28 7.84 4.47
N ALA A 56 -17.25 9.00 5.14
CA ALA A 56 -17.70 10.28 4.59
C ALA A 56 -16.61 11.06 3.85
N THR A 57 -15.37 11.08 4.36
CA THR A 57 -14.29 11.94 3.82
C THR A 57 -13.05 11.20 3.35
N GLY A 58 -13.01 9.87 3.45
CA GLY A 58 -11.87 9.07 2.98
C GLY A 58 -11.82 8.79 1.47
N GLN A 59 -12.36 9.67 0.60
CA GLN A 59 -12.26 9.49 -0.84
C GLN A 59 -10.80 9.60 -1.31
N GLN A 60 -10.46 8.83 -2.35
CA GLN A 60 -9.11 8.80 -2.91
C GLN A 60 -9.16 8.87 -4.45
N PRO A 61 -8.15 9.43 -5.14
CA PRO A 61 -6.89 9.96 -4.60
C PRO A 61 -7.10 11.13 -3.63
N MET A 62 -6.37 11.10 -2.51
CA MET A 62 -6.43 12.15 -1.48
C MET A 62 -5.28 13.13 -1.71
N PHE A 63 -5.55 14.42 -1.49
CA PHE A 63 -4.63 15.51 -1.83
C PHE A 63 -4.22 16.28 -0.59
N ASN A 64 -3.05 16.94 -0.67
CA ASN A 64 -2.72 18.03 0.24
C ASN A 64 -3.53 19.30 -0.10
N GLU A 65 -3.37 20.36 0.69
CA GLU A 65 -4.20 21.57 0.68
C GLU A 65 -4.13 22.32 -0.65
N ASP A 66 -2.96 22.34 -1.30
CA ASP A 66 -2.72 22.98 -2.60
C ASP A 66 -2.84 22.01 -3.79
N ARG A 67 -3.20 20.76 -3.51
CA ARG A 67 -3.35 19.67 -4.47
C ARG A 67 -2.10 19.40 -5.31
N GLN A 68 -0.90 19.73 -4.83
CA GLN A 68 0.37 19.40 -5.48
C GLN A 68 0.95 18.04 -5.07
N VAL A 69 0.37 17.40 -4.07
CA VAL A 69 0.68 16.03 -3.66
C VAL A 69 -0.62 15.24 -3.64
N ALA A 70 -0.62 14.04 -4.22
CA ALA A 70 -1.74 13.11 -4.16
C ALA A 70 -1.29 11.72 -3.72
N VAL A 71 -2.10 11.04 -2.91
CA VAL A 71 -1.92 9.64 -2.53
C VAL A 71 -3.07 8.76 -3.02
N THR A 72 -2.73 7.54 -3.44
CA THR A 72 -3.67 6.42 -3.55
C THR A 72 -3.13 5.29 -2.69
N TYR A 73 -3.99 4.67 -1.90
CA TYR A 73 -3.61 3.84 -0.78
C TYR A 73 -4.56 2.66 -0.59
N ASN A 74 -3.99 1.47 -0.42
CA ASN A 74 -4.70 0.26 0.00
C ASN A 74 -4.03 -0.28 1.25
N GLY A 75 -4.66 -0.07 2.41
CA GLY A 75 -4.11 -0.46 3.69
C GLY A 75 -4.89 0.05 4.88
N GLU A 76 -4.30 -0.16 6.06
CA GLU A 76 -4.64 0.48 7.33
C GLU A 76 -3.33 0.87 8.06
N ILE A 77 -3.19 2.14 8.46
CA ILE A 77 -2.09 2.62 9.34
C ILE A 77 -2.64 2.66 10.75
N TYR A 78 -2.27 1.68 11.57
CA TYR A 78 -2.81 1.49 12.91
C TYR A 78 -2.41 2.58 13.90
N ASN A 79 -1.23 3.19 13.72
CA ASN A 79 -0.74 4.28 14.57
C ASN A 79 -1.08 5.68 14.02
N PHE A 80 -2.05 5.81 13.11
CA PHE A 80 -2.35 7.09 12.46
C PHE A 80 -2.71 8.20 13.46
N GLN A 81 -3.45 7.90 14.54
CA GLN A 81 -3.83 8.88 15.55
C GLN A 81 -2.62 9.47 16.29
N GLU A 82 -1.55 8.70 16.47
CA GLU A 82 -0.30 9.20 17.04
C GLU A 82 0.42 10.12 16.04
N LEU A 83 0.46 9.70 14.77
CA LEU A 83 1.10 10.46 13.70
C LEU A 83 0.38 11.79 13.42
N VAL A 84 -0.95 11.82 13.47
CA VAL A 84 -1.76 13.05 13.37
C VAL A 84 -1.28 14.06 14.41
N LYS A 85 -1.21 13.67 15.69
CA LYS A 85 -0.73 14.57 16.77
C LYS A 85 0.69 15.08 16.50
N GLN A 86 1.58 14.20 16.02
CA GLN A 86 2.96 14.57 15.70
C GLN A 86 3.06 15.55 14.53
N LEU A 87 2.16 15.46 13.55
CA LEU A 87 2.12 16.30 12.36
C LEU A 87 1.39 17.63 12.64
N GLU A 88 0.32 17.62 13.44
CA GLU A 88 -0.36 18.83 13.93
C GLU A 88 0.60 19.72 14.73
N LEU A 89 1.45 19.13 15.58
CA LEU A 89 2.50 19.87 16.32
C LEU A 89 3.55 20.53 15.40
N ARG A 90 3.65 20.08 14.15
CA ARG A 90 4.54 20.64 13.12
C ARG A 90 3.83 21.61 12.19
N GLY A 91 2.53 21.82 12.37
CA GLY A 91 1.74 22.79 11.62
C GLY A 91 0.90 22.22 10.48
N HIS A 92 0.81 20.89 10.31
CA HIS A 92 -0.10 20.28 9.34
C HIS A 92 -1.56 20.39 9.80
N VAL A 93 -2.47 20.60 8.85
CA VAL A 93 -3.90 20.79 9.13
C VAL A 93 -4.71 19.69 8.44
N PHE A 94 -5.24 18.77 9.24
CA PHE A 94 -6.05 17.65 8.75
C PHE A 94 -7.50 18.08 8.47
N GLN A 95 -8.04 17.61 7.35
CA GLN A 95 -9.41 17.86 6.91
C GLN A 95 -10.32 16.63 7.07
N THR A 96 -9.73 15.44 7.19
CA THR A 96 -10.42 14.16 7.29
C THR A 96 -10.08 13.45 8.59
N ARG A 97 -10.76 12.32 8.85
CA ARG A 97 -10.41 11.41 9.95
C ARG A 97 -9.80 10.12 9.43
N SER A 98 -9.48 10.06 8.14
CA SER A 98 -8.90 8.88 7.50
C SER A 98 -7.42 8.77 7.81
N ASP A 99 -6.97 7.54 8.04
CA ASP A 99 -5.55 7.19 8.09
C ASP A 99 -4.81 7.51 6.78
N THR A 100 -5.53 7.64 5.65
CA THR A 100 -4.98 8.02 4.35
C THR A 100 -4.29 9.39 4.38
N GLU A 101 -4.87 10.37 5.06
CA GLU A 101 -4.38 11.76 5.05
C GLU A 101 -3.01 11.89 5.72
N VAL A 102 -2.75 11.02 6.71
CA VAL A 102 -1.44 10.94 7.36
C VAL A 102 -0.34 10.67 6.36
N ILE A 103 -0.60 9.89 5.29
CA ILE A 103 0.43 9.57 4.29
C ILE A 103 0.88 10.82 3.53
N VAL A 104 -0.08 11.69 3.17
CA VAL A 104 0.20 12.92 2.41
C VAL A 104 1.05 13.87 3.25
N HIS A 105 0.62 14.15 4.48
CA HIS A 105 1.37 15.06 5.36
C HIS A 105 2.70 14.46 5.84
N ALA A 106 2.77 13.15 6.07
CA ALA A 106 4.01 12.48 6.41
C ALA A 106 5.03 12.55 5.27
N TRP A 107 4.58 12.53 4.00
CA TRP A 107 5.44 12.79 2.84
C TRP A 107 5.94 14.22 2.80
N GLU A 108 5.08 15.21 3.06
CA GLU A 108 5.49 16.62 3.09
C GLU A 108 6.55 16.89 4.17
N GLU A 109 6.41 16.26 5.34
CA GLU A 109 7.30 16.47 6.48
C GLU A 109 8.58 15.62 6.43
N TRP A 110 8.48 14.34 6.08
CA TRP A 110 9.59 13.38 6.18
C TRP A 110 10.04 12.80 4.83
N GLY A 111 9.39 13.16 3.72
CA GLY A 111 9.68 12.62 2.40
C GLY A 111 9.63 11.10 2.39
N GLN A 112 10.62 10.46 1.75
CA GLN A 112 10.71 9.01 1.62
C GLN A 112 10.86 8.27 2.96
N ALA A 113 11.32 8.94 4.02
CA ALA A 113 11.48 8.36 5.35
C ALA A 113 10.14 8.21 6.11
N CYS A 114 9.03 8.71 5.57
CA CYS A 114 7.70 8.58 6.17
C CYS A 114 7.32 7.10 6.45
N VAL A 115 7.76 6.19 5.58
CA VAL A 115 7.46 4.74 5.68
C VAL A 115 7.98 4.09 6.95
N GLU A 116 9.05 4.63 7.54
CA GLU A 116 9.68 4.10 8.76
C GLU A 116 8.82 4.38 10.00
N ARG A 117 7.85 5.30 9.90
CA ARG A 117 6.95 5.67 11.00
C ARG A 117 5.61 4.95 10.96
N PHE A 118 5.30 4.26 9.86
CA PHE A 118 4.00 3.61 9.69
C PHE A 118 3.99 2.22 10.32
N ARG A 119 3.08 2.02 11.26
CA ARG A 119 2.70 0.70 11.78
C ARG A 119 1.39 0.31 11.10
N GLY A 120 1.41 -0.66 10.19
CA GLY A 120 0.22 -0.98 9.41
C GLY A 120 0.43 -2.07 8.39
N MET A 121 -0.65 -2.39 7.68
CA MET A 121 -0.60 -3.12 6.41
C MET A 121 -0.91 -2.14 5.29
N PHE A 122 -0.04 -1.98 4.30
CA PHE A 122 -0.18 -0.91 3.33
C PHE A 122 0.53 -1.19 2.02
N ALA A 123 -0.09 -0.70 0.95
CA ALA A 123 0.59 -0.35 -0.28
C ALA A 123 0.03 0.99 -0.73
N PHE A 124 0.90 1.93 -1.06
CA PHE A 124 0.48 3.25 -1.54
C PHE A 124 1.38 3.75 -2.65
N ALA A 125 0.85 4.71 -3.40
CA ALA A 125 1.59 5.54 -4.32
C ALA A 125 1.31 7.01 -4.03
N ILE A 126 2.36 7.82 -4.04
CA ILE A 126 2.29 9.28 -3.98
C ILE A 126 2.71 9.83 -5.33
N VAL A 127 1.96 10.79 -5.86
CA VAL A 127 2.38 11.66 -6.96
C VAL A 127 2.67 13.02 -6.37
N ASP A 128 3.89 13.49 -6.51
CA ASP A 128 4.30 14.84 -6.13
C ASP A 128 4.62 15.63 -7.40
N TRP A 129 3.75 16.57 -7.76
CA TRP A 129 3.91 17.38 -8.97
C TRP A 129 4.98 18.46 -8.83
N ARG A 130 5.33 18.89 -7.60
CA ARG A 130 6.41 19.84 -7.35
C ARG A 130 7.76 19.19 -7.60
N GLN A 131 7.94 17.99 -7.05
CA GLN A 131 9.17 17.21 -7.21
C GLN A 131 9.19 16.43 -8.54
N ARG A 132 8.04 16.31 -9.21
CA ARG A 132 7.85 15.54 -10.45
C ARG A 132 8.25 14.07 -10.26
N VAL A 133 7.73 13.45 -9.20
CA VAL A 133 8.02 12.05 -8.85
C VAL A 133 6.75 11.26 -8.53
N ILE A 134 6.84 9.96 -8.75
CA ILE A 134 5.96 8.95 -8.18
C ILE A 134 6.76 8.18 -7.14
N PHE A 135 6.27 8.15 -5.91
CA PHE A 135 6.84 7.35 -4.82
C PHE A 135 5.92 6.18 -4.49
N LEU A 136 6.47 4.98 -4.34
CA LEU A 136 5.74 3.77 -4.02
C LEU A 136 6.34 3.14 -2.76
N ALA A 137 5.48 2.61 -1.90
CA ALA A 137 5.91 1.85 -0.74
C ALA A 137 4.96 0.69 -0.44
N ARG A 138 5.53 -0.38 0.12
CA ARG A 138 4.80 -1.57 0.56
C ARG A 138 5.20 -1.93 1.99
N ASP A 139 4.23 -2.39 2.77
CA ASP A 139 4.39 -2.71 4.19
C ASP A 139 5.46 -3.76 4.47
N GLN A 140 5.88 -3.80 5.74
CA GLN A 140 7.01 -4.56 6.27
C GLN A 140 6.93 -6.06 5.92
N LEU A 141 5.73 -6.63 5.85
CA LEU A 141 5.52 -8.05 5.59
C LEU A 141 4.89 -8.32 4.21
N GLY A 142 4.63 -7.28 3.43
CA GLY A 142 4.02 -7.37 2.11
C GLY A 142 2.58 -7.87 2.14
N ILE A 143 1.82 -7.54 3.18
CA ILE A 143 0.41 -7.94 3.35
C ILE A 143 -0.43 -7.40 2.19
N LYS A 144 -0.26 -6.12 1.82
CA LYS A 144 -1.00 -5.52 0.71
C LYS A 144 -0.21 -5.67 -0.60
N PRO A 145 -0.85 -6.07 -1.71
CA PRO A 145 -0.14 -6.30 -2.97
C PRO A 145 0.17 -4.98 -3.68
N LEU A 146 1.36 -4.92 -4.29
CA LEU A 146 1.78 -3.83 -5.16
C LEU A 146 2.72 -4.36 -6.25
N TYR A 147 2.34 -4.08 -7.48
CA TYR A 147 3.06 -4.46 -8.68
C TYR A 147 3.41 -3.23 -9.49
N TYR A 148 4.50 -3.29 -10.24
CA TYR A 148 4.91 -2.22 -11.13
C TYR A 148 5.50 -2.78 -12.42
N LEU A 149 5.44 -1.93 -13.44
CA LEU A 149 5.97 -2.10 -14.79
C LEU A 149 6.86 -0.88 -15.05
N HIS A 150 8.08 -1.12 -15.52
CA HIS A 150 8.91 -0.08 -16.10
C HIS A 150 9.26 -0.47 -17.53
N HIS A 151 8.80 0.34 -18.49
CA HIS A 151 8.98 0.15 -19.92
C HIS A 151 9.70 1.38 -20.52
N SER A 152 10.10 1.32 -21.78
CA SER A 152 10.90 2.39 -22.42
C SER A 152 10.18 3.74 -22.55
N ASP A 153 8.85 3.74 -22.53
CA ASP A 153 8.01 4.93 -22.73
C ASP A 153 7.11 5.26 -21.54
N ARG A 154 7.07 4.39 -20.52
CA ARG A 154 6.15 4.53 -19.40
C ARG A 154 6.56 3.76 -18.16
N PHE A 155 6.03 4.22 -17.04
CA PHE A 155 5.99 3.51 -15.76
C PHE A 155 4.54 3.29 -15.35
N ALA A 156 4.20 2.14 -14.77
CA ALA A 156 2.86 1.89 -14.24
C ALA A 156 2.91 1.07 -12.96
N PHE A 157 1.93 1.26 -12.08
CA PHE A 157 1.77 0.48 -10.86
C PHE A 157 0.31 0.10 -10.63
N ALA A 158 0.08 -1.01 -9.94
CA ALA A 158 -1.26 -1.41 -9.50
C ALA A 158 -1.26 -2.44 -8.36
N SER A 159 -2.40 -2.58 -7.69
CA SER A 159 -2.62 -3.65 -6.70
C SER A 159 -2.65 -5.06 -7.31
N GLU A 160 -2.97 -5.21 -8.60
CA GLU A 160 -3.09 -6.52 -9.26
C GLU A 160 -2.58 -6.48 -10.70
N LEU A 161 -2.05 -7.61 -11.17
CA LEU A 161 -1.49 -7.76 -12.52
C LEU A 161 -2.50 -7.41 -13.63
N GLN A 162 -3.78 -7.72 -13.42
CA GLN A 162 -4.82 -7.48 -14.44
C GLN A 162 -5.03 -6.00 -14.79
N ALA A 163 -4.77 -5.10 -13.84
CA ALA A 163 -4.81 -3.66 -14.08
C ALA A 163 -3.60 -3.18 -14.90
N LEU A 164 -2.44 -3.83 -14.78
CA LEU A 164 -1.27 -3.50 -15.62
C LEU A 164 -1.40 -4.09 -17.04
N ARG A 165 -1.95 -5.29 -17.14
CA ARG A 165 -2.09 -6.04 -18.40
C ARG A 165 -3.01 -5.40 -19.43
N CYS A 166 -3.87 -4.47 -19.03
CA CYS A 166 -4.79 -3.79 -19.95
C CYS A 166 -4.16 -2.60 -20.67
N LEU A 167 -2.95 -2.18 -20.29
CA LEU A 167 -2.26 -1.09 -20.98
C LEU A 167 -1.89 -1.51 -22.41
N PRO A 168 -2.05 -0.61 -23.39
CA PRO A 168 -1.76 -0.90 -24.79
C PRO A 168 -0.27 -1.12 -25.03
N ASN A 169 0.05 -1.82 -26.12
CA ASN A 169 1.42 -2.03 -26.62
C ASN A 169 2.37 -2.75 -25.64
N LEU A 170 1.86 -3.49 -24.66
CA LEU A 170 2.67 -4.32 -23.77
C LEU A 170 2.90 -5.72 -24.35
N GLN A 171 4.17 -6.05 -24.61
CA GLN A 171 4.58 -7.41 -24.94
C GLN A 171 4.91 -8.19 -23.67
N LEU A 172 3.92 -8.85 -23.09
CA LEU A 172 4.08 -9.64 -21.87
C LEU A 172 4.51 -11.07 -22.18
N ARG A 173 5.63 -11.50 -21.60
CA ARG A 173 6.16 -12.86 -21.72
C ARG A 173 6.07 -13.57 -20.39
N LEU A 174 5.69 -14.85 -20.42
CA LEU A 174 5.66 -15.66 -19.21
C LEU A 174 7.07 -15.84 -18.64
N ASP A 175 7.19 -15.72 -17.31
CA ASP A 175 8.40 -16.09 -16.59
C ASP A 175 8.29 -17.55 -16.14
N LEU A 176 8.91 -18.47 -16.89
CA LEU A 176 8.86 -19.91 -16.60
C LEU A 176 9.46 -20.26 -15.24
N GLN A 177 10.41 -19.46 -14.74
CA GLN A 177 10.96 -19.65 -13.39
C GLN A 177 9.93 -19.26 -12.33
N ALA A 178 9.16 -18.21 -12.56
CA ALA A 178 8.05 -17.84 -11.68
C ALA A 178 6.94 -18.90 -11.69
N ILE A 179 6.67 -19.54 -12.84
CA ILE A 179 5.72 -20.66 -12.92
C ILE A 179 6.23 -21.88 -12.15
N ASP A 180 7.50 -22.26 -12.28
CA ASP A 180 8.12 -23.32 -11.46
C ASP A 180 8.01 -23.02 -9.97
N GLN A 181 8.32 -21.78 -9.55
CA GLN A 181 8.16 -21.34 -8.17
C GLN A 181 6.72 -21.44 -7.68
N TYR A 182 5.75 -21.04 -8.50
CA TYR A 182 4.33 -21.17 -8.17
C TYR A 182 3.93 -22.63 -7.94
N LEU A 183 4.36 -23.54 -8.83
CA LEU A 183 4.02 -24.96 -8.71
C LEU A 183 4.64 -25.61 -7.46
N ARG A 184 5.82 -25.16 -7.03
CA ARG A 184 6.51 -25.68 -5.83
C ARG A 184 6.03 -25.05 -4.53
N LEU A 185 5.89 -23.73 -4.50
CA LEU A 185 5.66 -22.95 -3.29
C LEU A 185 4.19 -22.56 -3.10
N ARG A 186 3.34 -22.75 -4.12
CA ARG A 186 1.95 -22.26 -4.21
C ARG A 186 1.80 -20.73 -4.20
N TYR A 187 2.91 -20.00 -4.35
CA TYR A 187 2.93 -18.56 -4.59
C TYR A 187 4.20 -18.20 -5.38
N ILE A 188 4.22 -17.02 -6.00
CA ILE A 188 5.41 -16.48 -6.69
C ILE A 188 6.10 -15.50 -5.73
N PRO A 189 7.34 -15.76 -5.27
CA PRO A 189 8.09 -14.83 -4.44
C PRO A 189 8.36 -13.48 -5.14
N ALA A 190 8.41 -12.38 -4.37
CA ALA A 190 8.94 -11.12 -4.90
C ALA A 190 10.43 -11.31 -5.30
N PRO A 191 10.94 -10.58 -6.31
CA PRO A 191 10.25 -9.55 -7.08
C PRO A 191 9.48 -10.08 -8.30
N ARG A 192 9.39 -11.41 -8.48
CA ARG A 192 8.80 -12.01 -9.69
C ARG A 192 7.28 -11.93 -9.72
N THR A 193 6.77 -12.02 -10.94
CA THR A 193 5.36 -12.28 -11.24
C THR A 193 5.29 -13.35 -12.33
N ALA A 194 4.08 -13.73 -12.76
CA ALA A 194 3.94 -14.61 -13.92
C ALA A 194 4.49 -14.01 -15.23
N PHE A 195 4.80 -12.70 -15.26
CA PHE A 195 5.31 -11.99 -16.42
C PHE A 195 6.69 -11.39 -16.16
N GLN A 196 7.59 -11.50 -17.12
CA GLN A 196 8.96 -10.99 -17.01
C GLN A 196 9.02 -9.46 -16.88
N GLN A 197 8.06 -8.76 -17.48
CA GLN A 197 8.02 -7.30 -17.56
C GLN A 197 7.36 -6.65 -16.33
N ILE A 198 6.73 -7.45 -15.46
CA ILE A 198 6.02 -6.94 -14.29
C ILE A 198 6.72 -7.45 -13.04
N CYS A 199 7.10 -6.52 -12.19
CA CYS A 199 7.71 -6.81 -10.90
C CYS A 199 6.68 -6.66 -9.78
N LYS A 200 6.81 -7.51 -8.76
CA LYS A 200 6.10 -7.35 -7.48
C LYS A 200 7.03 -6.61 -6.53
N LEU A 201 6.63 -5.44 -6.04
CA LEU A 201 7.46 -4.70 -5.08
C LEU A 201 7.68 -5.58 -3.84
N PRO A 202 8.92 -5.86 -3.42
CA PRO A 202 9.15 -6.74 -2.26
C PRO A 202 8.54 -6.16 -0.97
N PRO A 203 8.27 -7.01 0.05
CA PRO A 203 7.95 -6.53 1.40
C PRO A 203 8.98 -5.54 1.91
N ALA A 204 8.57 -4.56 2.71
CA ALA A 204 9.47 -3.57 3.32
C ALA A 204 10.30 -2.76 2.31
N HIS A 205 9.83 -2.59 1.08
CA HIS A 205 10.54 -1.81 0.07
C HIS A 205 9.78 -0.55 -0.34
N ARG A 206 10.57 0.47 -0.67
CA ARG A 206 10.14 1.70 -1.32
C ARG A 206 10.85 1.90 -2.65
N MET A 207 10.25 2.66 -3.55
CA MET A 207 10.91 3.07 -4.80
C MET A 207 10.36 4.41 -5.26
N MET A 208 11.12 5.09 -6.11
CA MET A 208 10.74 6.38 -6.68
C MET A 208 10.99 6.38 -8.18
N VAL A 209 10.11 7.04 -8.93
CA VAL A 209 10.24 7.23 -10.37
C VAL A 209 10.00 8.69 -10.70
N THR A 210 10.95 9.34 -11.34
CA THR A 210 10.81 10.72 -11.83
C THR A 210 9.99 10.76 -13.11
N PHE A 211 9.41 11.92 -13.44
CA PHE A 211 8.54 12.05 -14.62
C PHE A 211 9.27 11.88 -15.97
N ASP A 212 10.59 11.92 -15.99
CA ASP A 212 11.46 11.59 -17.13
C ASP A 212 11.86 10.10 -17.19
N GLY A 213 11.42 9.29 -16.22
CA GLY A 213 11.58 7.83 -16.21
C GLY A 213 12.81 7.32 -15.47
N GLN A 214 13.53 8.16 -14.74
CA GLN A 214 14.60 7.68 -13.86
C GLN A 214 13.99 6.93 -12.66
N MET A 215 14.41 5.69 -12.46
CA MET A 215 13.93 4.82 -11.38
C MET A 215 15.00 4.68 -10.30
N PHE A 216 14.60 4.88 -9.05
CA PHE A 216 15.41 4.70 -7.85
C PHE A 216 14.81 3.58 -6.98
N GLY A 217 15.64 2.61 -6.60
CA GLY A 217 15.20 1.40 -5.89
C GLY A 217 14.72 0.28 -6.83
N PRO A 218 14.01 -0.75 -6.31
CA PRO A 218 13.50 -0.88 -4.94
C PRO A 218 14.59 -0.89 -3.85
N GLU A 219 14.35 -0.16 -2.76
CA GLU A 219 15.22 -0.08 -1.57
C GLU A 219 14.47 -0.64 -0.35
N GLU A 220 15.13 -1.52 0.42
CA GLU A 220 14.62 -2.04 1.69
C GLU A 220 14.69 -0.95 2.78
N TYR A 221 13.56 -0.59 3.38
CA TYR A 221 13.51 0.39 4.49
C TYR A 221 13.35 -0.26 5.86
N TRP A 222 13.02 -1.55 5.90
CA TRP A 222 12.81 -2.28 7.15
C TRP A 222 13.24 -3.74 7.01
N ARG A 223 13.87 -4.28 8.05
CA ARG A 223 14.24 -5.68 8.14
C ARG A 223 13.95 -6.20 9.54
N LEU A 224 13.34 -7.38 9.61
CA LEU A 224 13.17 -8.07 10.89
C LEU A 224 14.53 -8.52 11.41
N GLU A 225 14.95 -7.97 12.54
CA GLU A 225 16.12 -8.46 13.27
C GLU A 225 15.68 -9.26 14.50
N PHE A 226 15.97 -10.56 14.49
CA PHE A 226 15.67 -11.43 15.63
C PHE A 226 16.82 -11.42 16.63
N ARG A 227 16.65 -10.68 17.73
CA ARG A 227 17.60 -10.55 18.83
C ARG A 227 16.93 -10.95 20.16
N PRO A 228 16.80 -12.26 20.46
CA PRO A 228 16.11 -12.70 21.66
C PRO A 228 16.89 -12.33 22.93
N ASP A 229 16.18 -11.86 23.95
CA ASP A 229 16.74 -11.62 25.28
C ASP A 229 16.77 -12.93 26.08
N HIS A 230 17.92 -13.59 26.09
CA HIS A 230 18.11 -14.87 26.78
C HIS A 230 18.09 -14.77 28.32
N ASN A 231 18.03 -13.55 28.89
CA ASN A 231 17.92 -13.36 30.33
C ASN A 231 16.48 -13.39 30.84
N ARG A 232 15.49 -13.29 29.95
CA ARG A 232 14.07 -13.38 30.30
C ARG A 232 13.68 -14.80 30.66
N SER A 233 12.90 -14.94 31.73
CA SER A 233 12.29 -16.22 32.08
C SER A 233 11.17 -16.57 31.09
N GLU A 234 10.75 -17.84 31.09
CA GLU A 234 9.59 -18.28 30.31
C GLU A 234 8.32 -17.49 30.69
N ALA A 235 8.12 -17.21 31.98
CA ALA A 235 6.99 -16.43 32.47
C ALA A 235 7.00 -15.00 31.89
N ASP A 236 8.16 -14.33 31.87
CA ASP A 236 8.30 -12.99 31.29
C ASP A 236 7.99 -13.00 29.78
N TRP A 237 8.40 -14.06 29.08
CA TRP A 237 8.10 -14.21 27.66
C TRP A 237 6.62 -14.44 27.39
N LEU A 238 5.94 -15.22 28.22
CA LEU A 238 4.49 -15.44 28.11
C LEU A 238 3.71 -14.14 28.35
N GLU A 239 4.09 -13.36 29.36
CA GLU A 239 3.48 -12.06 29.63
C GLU A 239 3.71 -11.08 28.48
N ALA A 240 4.95 -10.98 27.98
CA ALA A 240 5.28 -10.12 26.84
C ALA A 240 4.52 -10.52 25.57
N LEU A 241 4.36 -11.83 25.31
CA LEU A 241 3.60 -12.34 24.19
C LEU A 241 2.11 -11.98 24.31
N ASP A 242 1.49 -12.21 25.47
CA ASP A 242 0.09 -11.85 25.71
C ASP A 242 -0.13 -10.34 25.53
N ALA A 243 0.76 -9.50 26.06
CA ALA A 243 0.69 -8.05 25.89
C ALA A 243 0.76 -7.61 24.43
N VAL A 244 1.72 -8.13 23.65
CA VAL A 244 1.89 -7.79 22.22
C VAL A 244 0.72 -8.32 21.39
N LEU A 245 0.21 -9.52 21.68
CA LEU A 245 -0.96 -10.07 21.00
C LEU A 245 -2.20 -9.23 21.26
N ARG A 246 -2.44 -8.81 22.52
CA ARG A 246 -3.57 -7.94 22.87
C ARG A 246 -3.49 -6.59 22.20
N ASP A 247 -2.31 -5.97 22.21
CA ASP A 247 -2.08 -4.70 21.54
C ASP A 247 -2.30 -4.81 20.02
N SER A 248 -1.77 -5.87 19.40
CA SER A 248 -1.98 -6.15 17.98
C SER A 248 -3.47 -6.30 17.65
N VAL A 249 -4.22 -7.14 18.38
CA VAL A 249 -5.66 -7.30 18.15
C VAL A 249 -6.38 -5.97 18.31
N ARG A 250 -6.13 -5.22 19.38
CA ARG A 250 -6.76 -3.90 19.61
C ARG A 250 -6.53 -2.94 18.45
N ALA A 251 -5.30 -2.90 17.92
CA ALA A 251 -4.93 -2.06 16.80
C ALA A 251 -5.69 -2.42 15.49
N HIS A 252 -6.06 -3.70 15.31
CA HIS A 252 -6.81 -4.19 14.14
C HIS A 252 -8.34 -4.10 14.30
N LEU A 253 -8.85 -3.66 15.46
CA LEU A 253 -10.29 -3.51 15.70
C LEU A 253 -10.84 -2.12 15.34
N VAL A 254 -9.98 -1.20 14.86
CA VAL A 254 -10.39 0.13 14.44
C VAL A 254 -11.13 0.03 13.09
N SER A 255 -12.47 0.17 13.11
CA SER A 255 -13.34 0.08 11.93
C SER A 255 -14.64 0.86 12.16
N ASP A 256 -15.12 1.57 11.15
CA ASP A 256 -16.45 2.23 11.17
C ASP A 256 -17.56 1.32 10.62
N VAL A 257 -17.22 0.10 10.20
CA VAL A 257 -18.16 -0.90 9.68
C VAL A 257 -18.11 -2.20 10.48
N PRO A 258 -19.20 -3.00 10.47
CA PRO A 258 -19.18 -4.33 11.08
C PRO A 258 -18.07 -5.20 10.50
N PHE A 259 -17.41 -5.96 11.37
CA PHE A 259 -16.34 -6.87 11.02
C PHE A 259 -16.59 -8.25 11.62
N GLY A 260 -15.93 -9.28 11.07
CA GLY A 260 -16.03 -10.66 11.52
C GLY A 260 -14.67 -11.32 11.62
N ALA A 261 -14.64 -12.55 12.14
CA ALA A 261 -13.42 -13.33 12.27
C ALA A 261 -13.53 -14.63 11.45
N PHE A 262 -12.44 -15.00 10.76
CA PHE A 262 -12.32 -16.31 10.11
C PHE A 262 -11.89 -17.35 11.15
N LEU A 263 -12.76 -18.32 11.45
CA LEU A 263 -12.50 -19.38 12.41
C LEU A 263 -12.41 -20.73 11.69
N SER A 264 -11.21 -21.31 11.63
CA SER A 264 -10.91 -22.64 11.10
C SER A 264 -10.83 -23.72 12.20
N GLY A 265 -10.89 -23.32 13.48
CA GLY A 265 -10.74 -24.24 14.62
C GLY A 265 -9.28 -24.58 14.95
N GLY A 266 -8.31 -23.94 14.30
CA GLY A 266 -6.89 -24.15 14.54
C GLY A 266 -6.34 -23.44 15.79
N VAL A 267 -5.26 -23.98 16.34
CA VAL A 267 -4.56 -23.45 17.53
C VAL A 267 -4.10 -21.99 17.36
N THR A 268 -3.85 -21.55 16.13
CA THR A 268 -3.40 -20.17 15.85
C THR A 268 -4.49 -19.10 16.06
N GLN A 269 -5.76 -19.49 16.17
CA GLN A 269 -6.89 -18.57 16.33
C GLN A 269 -7.48 -18.59 17.73
N ALA A 270 -7.31 -19.70 18.46
CA ALA A 270 -7.80 -19.85 19.83
C ALA A 270 -7.31 -18.75 20.80
N PRO A 271 -6.06 -18.24 20.71
CA PRO A 271 -5.60 -17.12 21.55
C PRO A 271 -6.24 -15.77 21.22
N LEU A 272 -6.77 -15.58 20.01
CA LEU A 272 -7.41 -14.31 19.60
C LEU A 272 -8.84 -14.21 20.13
N TRP A 273 -9.52 -15.34 20.31
CA TRP A 273 -10.92 -15.42 20.73
C TRP A 273 -11.25 -14.71 22.05
N PRO A 274 -10.45 -14.81 23.13
CA PRO A 274 -10.73 -14.13 24.39
C PRO A 274 -10.45 -12.62 24.35
N ILE A 275 -9.67 -12.16 23.37
CA ILE A 275 -9.24 -10.76 23.22
C ILE A 275 -10.24 -9.98 22.37
N TRP A 276 -10.98 -10.67 21.51
CA TRP A 276 -12.07 -10.08 20.75
C TRP A 276 -13.18 -9.56 21.69
N PRO A 277 -13.74 -8.37 21.43
CA PRO A 277 -14.89 -7.90 22.20
C PRO A 277 -16.02 -8.92 22.06
N LYS A 278 -16.44 -9.51 23.18
CA LYS A 278 -17.61 -10.38 23.21
C LYS A 278 -18.82 -9.50 22.85
N PHE A 279 -19.44 -9.78 21.72
CA PHE A 279 -20.76 -9.25 21.36
C PHE A 279 -21.82 -9.81 22.31
#